data_AF-A0A0A1UA64-F1
#
_entry.id   AF-A0A0A1UA64-F1
#
_cell.length_a   1.000
_cell.length_b   1.000
_cell.length_c   1.000
_cell.angle_alpha   90.00
_cell.angle_beta   90.00
_cell.angle_gamma   90.00
#
_symmetry.space_group_name_H-M   'P 1'
#
loop_
_entity.id
_entity.type
_entity.pdbx_description
1 polymer ?
#
loop_
_entity_poly.entity_id
_entity_poly.type
_entity_poly.pdbx_seq_one_letter_code
_entity_poly.pdbx_strand_id
1 'polypeptide(L)'
;MQKPSKRFKLEINKMEDKAAAQATTGVTSLKMPVIVEAALANLCAIASLIFFAFEKENLYVRAHALHSIFFFVVCAIIGFPFFLFCVILGGAMEGIYIALIVIYCVLRIVLIVLACVFAKSERFLTLPILSSFILKLAN
;
A
#
# COMPACT_ATOMS: atom_id res chain seq x y z
N MET A 1 4.16 -0.73 -51.70
CA MET A 1 3.55 -0.91 -50.36
C MET A 1 4.10 -2.18 -49.74
N GLN A 2 5.09 -2.05 -48.84
CA GLN A 2 5.84 -3.17 -48.26
C GLN A 2 5.04 -3.73 -47.07
N LYS A 3 4.55 -4.97 -47.17
CA LYS A 3 3.80 -5.62 -46.07
C LYS A 3 4.70 -5.74 -44.83
N PRO A 4 4.22 -5.36 -43.63
CA PRO A 4 5.03 -5.43 -42.41
C PRO A 4 5.46 -6.88 -42.14
N SER A 5 6.75 -7.05 -41.84
CA SER A 5 7.40 -8.33 -41.56
C SER A 5 6.69 -9.07 -40.41
N LYS A 6 6.55 -10.39 -40.52
CA LYS A 6 5.91 -11.24 -39.49
C LYS A 6 6.53 -11.06 -38.10
N ARG A 7 7.83 -10.73 -38.02
CA ARG A 7 8.51 -10.42 -36.75
C ARG A 7 7.99 -9.14 -36.09
N PHE A 8 7.67 -8.12 -36.88
CA PHE A 8 7.16 -6.85 -36.35
C PHE A 8 5.74 -7.01 -35.79
N LYS A 9 4.90 -7.83 -36.44
CA LYS A 9 3.58 -8.20 -35.88
C LYS A 9 3.70 -9.01 -34.58
N LEU A 10 4.70 -9.89 -34.49
CA LEU A 10 4.94 -10.67 -33.27
C LEU A 10 5.41 -9.78 -32.11
N GLU A 11 6.27 -8.80 -32.38
CA GLU A 11 6.74 -7.82 -31.38
C GLU A 11 5.59 -6.93 -30.89
N ILE A 12 4.73 -6.44 -31.79
CA ILE A 12 3.54 -5.66 -31.43
C ILE A 12 2.59 -6.48 -30.58
N ASN A 13 2.24 -7.71 -31.00
CA ASN A 13 1.38 -8.58 -30.21
C ASN A 13 1.98 -8.90 -28.84
N LYS A 14 3.31 -9.04 -28.74
CA LYS A 14 4.00 -9.29 -27.47
C LYS A 14 4.07 -8.04 -26.58
N MET A 15 4.05 -6.85 -27.16
CA MET A 15 3.91 -5.58 -26.43
C MET A 15 2.46 -5.35 -25.99
N GLU A 16 1.48 -5.65 -26.84
CA GLU A 16 0.06 -5.62 -26.52
C GLU A 16 -0.30 -6.67 -25.47
N ASP A 17 0.24 -7.89 -25.54
CA ASP A 17 0.07 -8.92 -24.51
C ASP A 17 0.74 -8.51 -23.20
N LYS A 18 1.88 -7.81 -23.22
CA LYS A 18 2.50 -7.25 -22.00
C LYS A 18 1.69 -6.09 -21.43
N ALA A 19 1.09 -5.25 -22.27
CA ALA A 19 0.22 -4.16 -21.85
C ALA A 19 -1.16 -4.68 -21.36
N ALA A 20 -1.68 -5.74 -21.97
CA ALA A 20 -2.92 -6.41 -21.58
C ALA A 20 -2.73 -7.28 -20.33
N ALA A 21 -1.57 -7.93 -20.17
CA ALA A 21 -1.15 -8.59 -18.93
C ALA A 21 -0.85 -7.58 -17.80
N GLN A 22 -0.53 -6.32 -18.13
CA GLN A 22 -0.49 -5.21 -17.17
C GLN A 22 -1.88 -4.70 -16.76
N ALA A 23 -2.92 -4.95 -17.57
CA ALA A 23 -4.30 -4.54 -17.30
C ALA A 23 -5.16 -5.64 -16.62
N THR A 24 -4.61 -6.85 -16.41
CA THR A 24 -5.32 -8.02 -15.88
C THR A 24 -4.84 -8.46 -14.48
N THR A 25 -4.38 -7.52 -13.66
CA THR A 25 -4.43 -7.69 -12.19
C THR A 25 -5.73 -7.06 -11.69
N GLY A 26 -6.68 -7.92 -11.30
CA GLY A 26 -7.99 -7.67 -10.68
C GLY A 26 -8.57 -6.25 -10.75
N VAL A 27 -9.66 -6.07 -11.51
CA VAL A 27 -10.45 -4.84 -11.43
C VAL A 27 -10.95 -4.71 -9.99
N THR A 28 -10.61 -3.62 -9.30
CA THR A 28 -11.11 -3.33 -7.95
C THR A 28 -12.53 -2.79 -8.01
N SER A 29 -13.22 -2.71 -6.87
CA SER A 29 -14.59 -2.16 -6.78
C SER A 29 -14.66 -0.72 -7.32
N LEU A 30 -13.55 0.01 -7.24
CA LEU A 30 -13.38 1.37 -7.76
C LEU A 30 -12.91 1.44 -9.22
N LYS A 31 -12.85 0.29 -9.92
CA LYS A 31 -12.35 0.16 -11.31
C LYS A 31 -10.93 0.71 -11.48
N MET A 32 -10.14 0.71 -10.41
CA MET A 32 -8.75 1.13 -10.42
C MET A 32 -7.84 -0.10 -10.52
N PRO A 33 -6.62 0.05 -11.07
CA PRO A 33 -5.63 -1.02 -11.01
C PRO A 33 -5.22 -1.25 -9.54
N VAL A 34 -5.17 -2.52 -9.13
CA VAL A 34 -4.82 -2.98 -7.76
C VAL A 34 -3.56 -2.28 -7.20
N ILE A 35 -2.56 -2.05 -8.05
CA ILE A 35 -1.30 -1.39 -7.68
C ILE A 35 -1.55 0.03 -7.16
N VAL A 36 -2.36 0.81 -7.89
CA VAL A 36 -2.65 2.21 -7.55
C VAL A 36 -3.49 2.26 -6.29
N GLU A 37 -4.48 1.38 -6.17
CA GLU A 37 -5.35 1.35 -5.01
C GLU A 37 -4.61 0.91 -3.74
N ALA A 38 -3.77 -0.12 -3.82
CA ALA A 38 -2.94 -0.55 -2.70
C ALA A 38 -1.91 0.52 -2.29
N ALA A 39 -1.35 1.27 -3.25
CA ALA A 39 -0.45 2.39 -2.95
C ALA A 39 -1.19 3.55 -2.26
N LEU A 40 -2.36 3.95 -2.79
CA LEU A 40 -3.19 5.01 -2.20
C LEU A 40 -3.72 4.62 -0.82
N ALA A 41 -4.11 3.36 -0.64
CA ALA A 41 -4.51 2.82 0.65
C ALA A 41 -3.38 2.88 1.69
N ASN A 42 -2.11 2.92 1.27
CA ASN A 42 -0.95 3.08 2.16
C ASN A 42 -0.46 4.53 2.27
N LEU A 43 -1.14 5.52 1.68
CA LEU A 43 -0.72 6.93 1.74
C LEU A 43 -0.93 7.54 3.12
N CYS A 44 -2.16 7.47 3.64
CA CYS A 44 -2.52 7.97 4.96
C CYS A 44 -3.63 7.12 5.58
N ALA A 45 -3.74 7.13 6.90
CA ALA A 45 -4.74 6.33 7.61
C ALA A 45 -6.18 6.65 7.21
N ILE A 46 -6.48 7.91 6.88
CA ILE A 46 -7.81 8.34 6.42
C ILE A 46 -8.12 7.71 5.06
N ALA A 47 -7.17 7.78 4.11
CA ALA A 47 -7.32 7.13 2.81
C ALA A 47 -7.51 5.62 2.99
N SER A 48 -6.70 4.99 3.85
CA SER A 48 -6.85 3.56 4.17
C SER A 48 -8.25 3.21 4.67
N LEU A 49 -8.84 4.04 5.53
CA LEU A 49 -10.17 3.82 6.07
C LEU A 49 -11.25 3.90 4.98
N ILE A 50 -11.12 4.85 4.07
CA ILE A 50 -12.00 4.99 2.90
C ILE A 50 -11.87 3.75 2.02
N PHE A 51 -10.66 3.39 1.59
CA PHE A 51 -10.46 2.21 0.73
C PHE A 51 -10.92 0.91 1.41
N PHE A 52 -10.73 0.75 2.73
CA PHE A 52 -11.24 -0.40 3.46
C PHE A 52 -12.78 -0.49 3.46
N ALA A 53 -13.49 0.63 3.54
CA ALA A 53 -14.95 0.66 3.55
C ALA A 53 -15.57 0.47 2.15
N PHE A 54 -14.89 0.97 1.12
CA PHE A 54 -15.39 0.94 -0.26
C PHE A 54 -14.94 -0.31 -1.04
N GLU A 55 -13.78 -0.87 -0.74
CA GLU A 55 -13.27 -2.04 -1.44
C GLU A 55 -13.82 -3.32 -0.82
N LYS A 56 -14.71 -4.01 -1.55
CA LYS A 56 -15.34 -5.27 -1.10
C LYS A 56 -14.92 -6.48 -1.91
N GLU A 57 -14.36 -6.27 -3.10
CA GLU A 57 -14.03 -7.35 -4.03
C GLU A 57 -12.59 -7.83 -3.88
N ASN A 58 -11.64 -6.93 -3.59
CA ASN A 58 -10.23 -7.28 -3.52
C ASN A 58 -9.69 -7.42 -2.07
N LEU A 59 -9.46 -8.67 -1.65
CA LEU A 59 -8.89 -9.00 -0.33
C LEU A 59 -7.47 -8.43 -0.12
N TYR A 60 -6.64 -8.35 -1.16
CA TYR A 60 -5.28 -7.82 -1.06
C TYR A 60 -5.28 -6.32 -0.72
N VAL A 61 -6.14 -5.54 -1.38
CA VAL A 61 -6.29 -4.11 -1.11
C VAL A 61 -6.86 -3.88 0.29
N ARG A 62 -7.90 -4.64 0.69
CA ARG A 62 -8.44 -4.59 2.07
C ARG A 62 -7.38 -4.92 3.11
N ALA A 63 -6.53 -5.90 2.85
CA ALA A 63 -5.47 -6.30 3.75
C ALA A 63 -4.41 -5.19 3.92
N HIS A 64 -4.00 -4.54 2.83
CA HIS A 64 -3.08 -3.40 2.86
C HIS A 64 -3.69 -2.18 3.54
N ALA A 65 -4.97 -1.89 3.28
CA ALA A 65 -5.69 -0.83 3.95
C ALA A 65 -5.75 -1.06 5.47
N LEU A 66 -6.08 -2.27 5.92
CA LEU A 66 -6.12 -2.61 7.34
C LEU A 66 -4.72 -2.55 7.99
N HIS A 67 -3.69 -3.00 7.28
CA HIS A 67 -2.31 -2.91 7.75
C HIS A 67 -1.88 -1.46 7.96
N SER A 68 -2.22 -0.56 7.04
CA SER A 68 -1.94 0.88 7.17
C SER A 68 -2.69 1.53 8.34
N ILE A 69 -3.95 1.13 8.58
CA ILE A 69 -4.75 1.59 9.73
C ILE A 69 -4.09 1.12 11.03
N PHE A 70 -3.76 -0.16 11.13
CA PHE A 70 -3.14 -0.73 12.32
C PHE A 70 -1.78 -0.12 12.60
N PHE A 71 -0.95 0.06 11.56
CA PHE A 71 0.34 0.72 11.67
C PHE A 71 0.19 2.15 12.20
N PHE A 72 -0.79 2.91 11.71
CA PHE A 72 -1.08 4.24 12.23
C PHE A 72 -1.49 4.21 13.71
N VAL A 73 -2.38 3.29 14.11
CA VAL A 73 -2.82 3.18 15.51
C VAL A 73 -1.64 2.86 16.44
N VAL A 74 -0.78 1.92 16.07
CA VAL A 74 0.42 1.59 16.85
C VAL A 74 1.36 2.79 16.95
N CYS A 75 1.63 3.46 15.84
CA CYS A 75 2.47 4.65 15.84
C CYS A 75 1.86 5.82 16.61
N ALA A 76 0.53 5.96 16.61
CA ALA A 76 -0.18 6.96 17.40
C ALA A 76 -0.08 6.66 18.90
N ILE A 77 -0.30 5.41 19.33
CA ILE A 77 -0.17 5.00 20.74
C ILE A 77 1.25 5.26 21.26
N ILE A 78 2.26 4.96 20.45
CA ILE A 78 3.66 5.17 20.82
C ILE A 78 4.01 6.66 20.75
N GLY A 79 3.64 7.36 19.68
CA GLY A 79 4.05 8.74 19.42
C GLY A 79 3.29 9.80 20.21
N PHE A 80 2.02 9.57 20.55
CA PHE A 80 1.18 10.51 21.29
C PHE A 80 1.74 10.89 22.68
N PRO A 81 2.23 9.96 23.53
CA PRO A 81 2.87 10.35 24.78
C PRO A 81 4.13 11.18 24.54
N PHE A 82 4.97 10.86 23.55
CA PHE A 82 6.14 11.69 23.22
C PHE A 82 5.73 13.09 22.73
N PHE A 83 4.65 13.20 21.97
CA PHE A 83 4.07 14.48 21.57
C PHE A 83 3.63 15.28 22.81
N LEU A 84 2.89 14.67 23.74
CA LEU A 84 2.48 15.34 24.99
C LEU A 84 3.68 15.78 25.83
N PHE A 85 4.69 14.91 25.99
CA PHE A 85 5.92 15.27 26.70
C PHE A 85 6.69 16.39 26.01
N CYS A 86 6.70 16.42 24.67
CA CYS A 86 7.30 17.50 23.89
C CYS A 86 6.60 18.84 24.14
N VAL A 87 5.26 18.86 24.20
CA VAL A 87 4.49 20.09 24.47
C VAL A 87 4.70 20.59 25.90
N ILE A 88 4.85 19.69 26.87
CA ILE A 88 4.98 20.04 28.30
C ILE A 88 6.41 20.49 28.66
N LEU A 89 7.43 19.73 28.24
CA LEU A 89 8.82 19.94 28.67
C LEU A 89 9.67 20.71 27.65
N GLY A 90 9.33 20.64 26.36
CA GLY A 90 10.15 21.18 25.27
C GLY A 90 11.58 20.63 25.22
N GLY A 91 12.42 21.23 24.38
CA GLY A 91 13.86 20.99 24.35
C GLY A 91 14.26 19.63 23.76
N ALA A 92 15.09 18.86 24.48
CA ALA A 92 15.68 17.61 23.95
C ALA A 92 14.63 16.56 23.51
N MET A 93 13.43 16.60 24.09
CA MET A 93 12.32 15.71 23.71
C MET A 93 11.77 16.01 22.30
N GLU A 94 11.91 17.26 21.83
CA GLU A 94 11.51 17.66 20.48
C GLU A 94 12.38 16.96 19.42
N GLY A 95 13.68 16.86 19.67
CA GLY A 95 14.60 16.14 18.78
C GLY A 95 14.25 14.64 18.66
N ILE A 96 13.89 14.01 19.78
CA ILE A 96 13.45 12.60 19.80
C ILE A 96 12.14 12.45 19.04
N TYR A 97 11.18 13.36 19.23
CA TYR A 97 9.91 13.34 18.54
C TYR A 97 10.05 13.54 17.02
N ILE A 98 10.91 14.48 16.59
CA ILE A 98 11.23 14.66 15.17
C ILE A 98 11.86 13.40 14.58
N ALA A 99 12.80 12.76 15.29
CA ALA A 99 13.40 11.50 14.85
C ALA A 99 12.35 10.38 14.68
N LEU A 100 11.40 10.28 15.62
CA LEU A 100 10.28 9.33 15.52
C LEU A 100 9.39 9.61 14.31
N ILE A 101 9.10 10.88 14.01
CA ILE A 101 8.34 11.27 12.80
C ILE A 101 9.10 10.87 11.54
N VAL A 102 10.42 11.11 11.48
CA VAL A 102 11.24 10.74 10.32
C VAL A 102 11.23 9.23 10.11
N ILE A 103 11.41 8.44 11.17
CA ILE A 103 11.34 6.97 11.11
C ILE A 103 9.97 6.52 10.61
N TYR A 104 8.89 7.11 11.13
CA TYR A 104 7.52 6.83 10.68
C TYR A 104 7.34 7.10 9.18
N CYS A 105 7.82 8.24 8.69
CA CYS A 105 7.76 8.60 7.27
C CYS A 105 8.54 7.60 6.39
N VAL A 106 9.74 7.20 6.82
CA VAL A 106 10.55 6.20 6.10
C VAL A 106 9.83 4.85 6.04
N LEU A 107 9.29 4.37 7.17
CA LEU A 107 8.53 3.12 7.22
C LEU A 107 7.28 3.15 6.33
N ARG A 108 6.58 4.29 6.27
CA ARG A 108 5.45 4.51 5.34
C ARG A 108 5.88 4.36 3.89
N ILE A 109 6.98 4.99 3.49
CA ILE A 109 7.50 4.87 2.12
C ILE A 109 7.85 3.42 1.81
N VAL A 110 8.50 2.71 2.73
CA VAL A 110 8.83 1.29 2.56
C VAL A 110 7.57 0.44 2.36
N LEU A 111 6.50 0.69 3.13
CA LEU A 111 5.23 -0.02 2.96
C LEU A 111 4.58 0.25 1.59
N ILE A 112 4.62 1.49 1.11
CA ILE A 112 4.12 1.84 -0.24
C ILE A 112 4.94 1.11 -1.32
N VAL A 113 6.27 1.11 -1.20
CA VAL A 113 7.15 0.43 -2.16
C VAL A 113 6.88 -1.09 -2.15
N LEU A 114 6.75 -1.70 -0.97
CA LEU A 114 6.38 -3.12 -0.87
C LEU A 114 5.02 -3.39 -1.51
N ALA A 115 4.02 -2.55 -1.27
CA ALA A 115 2.70 -2.69 -1.89
C ALA A 115 2.80 -2.64 -3.43
N CYS A 116 3.61 -1.72 -3.98
CA CYS A 116 3.82 -1.61 -5.42
C CYS A 116 4.58 -2.81 -6.02
N VAL A 117 5.60 -3.32 -5.33
CA VAL A 117 6.39 -4.47 -5.81
C VAL A 117 5.59 -5.76 -5.76
N PHE A 118 4.84 -5.98 -4.67
CA PHE A 118 4.08 -7.22 -4.46
C PHE A 118 2.67 -7.22 -5.06
N ALA A 119 2.18 -6.07 -5.53
CA ALA A 119 0.86 -5.98 -6.18
C ALA A 119 0.75 -6.83 -7.45
N LYS A 120 1.86 -7.17 -8.13
CA LYS A 120 1.84 -8.10 -9.27
C LYS A 120 1.66 -9.56 -8.88
N SER A 121 1.95 -9.89 -7.63
CA SER A 121 1.93 -11.26 -7.11
C SER A 121 0.76 -11.52 -6.17
N GLU A 122 -0.01 -10.49 -5.81
CA GLU A 122 -1.05 -10.50 -4.77
C GLU A 122 -0.58 -11.14 -3.45
N ARG A 123 0.74 -11.22 -3.24
CA ARG A 123 1.33 -11.80 -2.03
C ARG A 123 1.35 -10.76 -0.95
N PHE A 124 0.47 -10.93 0.02
CA PHE A 124 0.44 -10.12 1.21
C PHE A 124 1.60 -10.48 2.14
N LEU A 125 2.72 -9.79 2.01
CA LEU A 125 3.86 -9.92 2.93
C LEU A 125 3.62 -9.03 4.16
N THR A 126 3.15 -9.67 5.22
CA THR A 126 3.07 -9.09 6.56
C THR A 126 3.69 -10.03 7.58
N LEU A 127 3.95 -9.50 8.79
CA LEU A 127 4.34 -10.33 9.93
C LEU A 127 3.29 -11.44 10.11
N PRO A 128 3.71 -12.72 10.31
CA PRO A 128 2.81 -13.87 10.27
C PRO A 128 1.63 -13.76 11.26
N ILE A 129 1.84 -13.11 12.40
CA ILE A 129 0.80 -12.86 13.42
C ILE A 129 -0.24 -11.88 12.90
N LEU A 130 0.18 -10.82 12.19
CA LEU A 130 -0.70 -9.80 11.67
C LEU A 130 -1.45 -10.30 10.42
N SER A 131 -0.79 -11.12 9.60
CA SER A 131 -1.37 -11.74 8.41
C SER A 131 -2.65 -12.54 8.73
N SER A 132 -2.64 -13.36 9.78
CA SER A 132 -3.82 -14.16 10.17
C SER A 132 -5.00 -13.31 10.69
N PHE A 133 -4.73 -12.22 11.41
CA PHE A 133 -5.77 -11.30 11.88
C PHE A 133 -6.35 -10.48 10.73
N ILE A 134 -5.48 -9.98 9.85
CA ILE A 134 -5.87 -9.18 8.69
C ILE A 134 -6.72 -10.02 7.73
N LEU A 135 -6.31 -11.24 7.42
CA LEU A 135 -7.08 -12.14 6.55
C LEU A 135 -8.44 -12.53 7.15
N LYS A 136 -8.52 -12.68 8.48
CA LYS A 136 -9.78 -12.98 9.18
C LYS A 136 -10.74 -11.78 9.22
N LEU A 137 -10.23 -10.55 9.23
CA LEU A 137 -11.03 -9.32 9.14
C LEU A 137 -11.31 -8.89 7.68
N ALA A 138 -10.55 -9.42 6.73
CA ALA A 138 -10.71 -9.16 5.30
C ALA A 138 -11.71 -10.13 4.63
N ASN A 139 -11.88 -11.36 5.12
CA ASN A 139 -13.05 -12.19 4.80
C ASN A 139 -14.33 -11.61 5.43
#